data_AF-A0AA41VX40-F1
#
_entry.id   AF-A0AA41VX40-F1
#
_cell.length_a   1.000
_cell.length_b   1.000
_cell.length_c   1.000
_cell.angle_alpha   90.00
_cell.angle_beta   90.00
_cell.angle_gamma   90.00
#
_symmetry.space_group_name_H-M   'P 1'
#
loop_
_entity.id
_entity.type
_entity.pdbx_description
1 polymer ?
#
loop_
_entity_poly.entity_id
_entity_poly.type
_entity_poly.pdbx_seq_one_letter_code
_entity_poly.pdbx_strand_id
1 'polypeptide(L)'
;MGLFQSNTTSSVGIFLFAMVGYLALMIQMPCTEAVLECAANERYVSKTYKGVWQLTQCEDSCPREIQSLYMMKCNWWDPRTGDTRDEYSTCEGCCGESSSSTPPPAITRDQCQAGERSKTYSLPASRPWNCGLCEDKCKAECGPTQEELTREMCALIYAGEAGPNSYKCRCCCKNKPPTPSPPPPPPPCTPPPPCAPSENTCDNAKDLYLAFQLPSTGDCDLCLSNCEKSCSKLGRSMPEEWCIRQPSAVFCRCCCTGNPSSTTANAKLSSIITE
;
A
#
# COMPACT_ATOMS: atom_id res chain seq x y z
N MET A 1 -61.72 34.47 -18.14
CA MET A 1 -61.03 33.18 -18.38
C MET A 1 -59.56 33.46 -18.56
N GLY A 2 -58.73 33.16 -17.57
CA GLY A 2 -57.28 33.33 -17.63
C GLY A 2 -56.66 32.35 -16.63
N LEU A 3 -56.06 31.27 -17.15
CA LEU A 3 -55.43 30.23 -16.36
C LEU A 3 -53.94 30.57 -16.18
N PHE A 4 -53.55 30.82 -14.93
CA PHE A 4 -52.15 30.89 -14.52
C PHE A 4 -51.55 29.47 -14.51
N GLN A 5 -50.63 29.18 -15.43
CA GLN A 5 -49.79 27.99 -15.37
C GLN A 5 -48.57 28.27 -14.49
N SER A 6 -48.50 27.59 -13.34
CA SER A 6 -47.34 27.65 -12.43
C SER A 6 -46.25 26.67 -12.88
N ASN A 7 -45.13 27.22 -13.37
CA ASN A 7 -43.90 26.48 -13.70
C ASN A 7 -43.04 26.22 -12.45
N THR A 8 -43.46 25.32 -11.57
CA THR A 8 -42.73 25.00 -10.32
C THR A 8 -41.97 23.68 -10.33
N THR A 9 -41.97 22.92 -11.43
CA THR A 9 -41.35 21.59 -11.50
C THR A 9 -39.86 21.55 -11.86
N SER A 10 -39.22 22.69 -12.19
CA SER A 10 -37.84 22.67 -12.72
C SER A 10 -36.73 22.81 -11.67
N SER A 11 -36.99 23.29 -10.46
CA SER A 11 -35.90 23.57 -9.50
C SER A 11 -35.43 22.31 -8.76
N VAL A 12 -36.34 21.38 -8.46
CA VAL A 12 -36.04 20.17 -7.66
C VAL A 12 -35.05 19.25 -8.37
N GLY A 13 -35.13 19.16 -9.71
CA GLY A 13 -34.21 18.33 -10.49
C GLY A 13 -32.75 18.80 -10.39
N ILE A 14 -32.51 20.11 -10.45
CA ILE A 14 -31.15 20.68 -10.44
C ILE A 14 -30.44 20.42 -9.10
N PHE A 15 -31.17 20.51 -7.99
CA PHE A 15 -30.61 20.21 -6.67
C PHE A 15 -30.20 18.74 -6.51
N LEU A 16 -30.99 17.80 -7.06
CA LEU A 16 -30.66 16.38 -7.01
C LEU A 16 -29.43 16.04 -7.86
N PHE A 17 -29.28 16.63 -9.06
CA PHE A 17 -28.08 16.44 -9.88
C PHE A 17 -26.82 17.02 -9.22
N ALA A 18 -26.92 18.19 -8.58
CA ALA A 18 -25.79 18.78 -7.85
C ALA A 18 -25.36 17.91 -6.66
N MET A 19 -26.31 17.35 -5.90
CA MET A 19 -26.00 16.47 -4.77
C MET A 19 -25.37 15.14 -5.21
N VAL A 20 -25.87 14.52 -6.29
CA VAL A 20 -25.30 13.27 -6.83
C VAL A 20 -23.89 13.52 -7.39
N GLY A 21 -23.66 14.65 -8.08
CA GLY A 21 -22.33 15.04 -8.54
C GLY A 21 -21.34 15.28 -7.41
N TYR A 22 -21.79 15.91 -6.31
CA TYR A 22 -20.95 16.15 -5.14
C TYR A 22 -20.61 14.84 -4.40
N LEU A 23 -21.57 13.93 -4.25
CA LEU A 23 -21.33 12.58 -3.71
C LEU A 23 -20.36 11.77 -4.58
N ALA A 24 -20.48 11.84 -5.91
CA ALA A 24 -19.56 11.16 -6.83
C ALA A 24 -18.12 11.69 -6.73
N LEU A 25 -17.95 13.01 -6.54
CA LEU A 25 -16.63 13.61 -6.31
C LEU A 25 -16.00 13.19 -4.97
N MET A 26 -16.83 12.98 -3.94
CA MET A 26 -16.33 12.49 -2.64
C MET A 26 -15.95 11.00 -2.70
N ILE A 27 -16.57 10.19 -3.58
CA ILE A 27 -16.24 8.77 -3.77
C ILE A 27 -14.94 8.59 -4.58
N GLN A 28 -14.53 9.59 -5.37
CA GLN A 28 -13.31 9.51 -6.19
C GLN A 28 -12.04 10.04 -5.52
N MET A 29 -12.07 10.44 -4.25
CA MET A 29 -10.81 10.70 -3.53
C MET A 29 -10.09 9.36 -3.30
N PRO A 30 -8.92 9.11 -3.93
CA PRO A 30 -8.14 7.92 -3.64
C PRO A 30 -7.49 8.12 -2.27
N CYS A 31 -8.25 7.87 -1.20
CA CYS A 31 -7.72 7.77 0.16
C CYS A 31 -7.01 6.42 0.40
N THR A 32 -6.58 5.74 -0.66
CA THR A 32 -5.50 4.76 -0.56
C THR A 32 -4.20 5.53 -0.57
N GLU A 33 -3.89 6.20 0.54
CA GLU A 33 -2.49 6.50 0.84
C GLU A 33 -1.76 5.16 0.73
N ALA A 34 -0.71 5.11 -0.10
CA ALA A 34 0.08 3.90 -0.25
C ALA A 34 0.62 3.54 1.13
N VAL A 35 -0.01 2.54 1.76
CA VAL A 35 0.45 1.97 3.01
C VAL A 35 1.86 1.46 2.73
N LEU A 36 2.81 1.87 3.57
CA LEU A 36 4.19 1.43 3.47
C LEU A 36 4.21 -0.12 3.46
N GLU A 37 4.50 -0.73 2.30
CA GLU A 37 4.61 -2.18 2.19
C GLU A 37 5.97 -2.62 2.73
N CYS A 38 5.97 -3.32 3.86
CA CYS A 38 7.16 -3.92 4.44
C CYS A 38 7.46 -5.29 3.81
N ALA A 39 8.72 -5.72 3.84
CA ALA A 39 9.10 -7.04 3.36
C ALA A 39 8.48 -8.18 4.19
N ALA A 40 8.48 -9.42 3.67
CA ALA A 40 7.83 -10.57 4.29
C ALA A 40 8.35 -10.94 5.70
N ASN A 41 9.54 -10.45 6.06
CA ASN A 41 10.19 -10.63 7.37
C ASN A 41 10.29 -9.32 8.17
N GLU A 42 9.58 -8.28 7.74
CA GLU A 42 9.53 -6.99 8.40
C GLU A 42 8.15 -6.75 9.01
N ARG A 43 8.14 -6.06 10.13
CA ARG A 43 6.93 -5.64 10.84
C ARG A 43 6.71 -4.16 10.59
N TYR A 44 5.56 -3.82 10.05
CA TYR A 44 5.10 -2.43 9.99
C TYR A 44 4.89 -1.89 11.42
N VAL A 45 5.45 -0.71 11.67
CA VAL A 45 5.23 0.06 12.89
C VAL A 45 4.69 1.44 12.50
N SER A 46 3.69 1.91 13.24
CA SER A 46 3.21 3.28 13.14
C SER A 46 3.00 3.81 14.55
N LYS A 47 3.52 5.01 14.82
CA LYS A 47 3.34 5.69 16.09
C LYS A 47 3.12 7.17 15.86
N THR A 48 2.05 7.67 16.45
CA THR A 48 1.68 9.09 16.41
C THR A 48 2.14 9.76 17.69
N TYR A 49 2.88 10.85 17.55
CA TYR A 49 3.40 11.68 18.63
C TYR A 49 2.61 12.98 18.69
N LYS A 50 2.34 13.45 19.91
CA LYS A 50 1.73 14.76 20.14
C LYS A 50 2.82 15.80 20.36
N GLY A 51 2.91 16.78 19.47
CA GLY A 51 3.85 17.90 19.52
C GLY A 51 5.11 17.74 18.65
N VAL A 52 5.64 18.88 18.17
CA VAL A 52 6.75 18.99 17.20
C VAL A 52 8.09 18.39 17.66
N TRP A 53 8.25 18.13 18.96
CA TRP A 53 9.56 17.89 19.57
C TRP A 53 9.90 16.43 19.91
N GLN A 54 8.99 15.47 19.73
CA GLN A 54 9.20 14.07 20.20
C GLN A 54 9.87 13.13 19.19
N LEU A 55 10.68 13.70 18.29
CA LEU A 55 11.24 12.98 17.16
C LEU A 55 12.22 11.85 17.49
N THR A 56 12.88 11.93 18.64
CA THR A 56 13.91 10.97 19.05
C THR A 56 13.36 9.56 19.30
N GLN A 57 12.04 9.36 19.30
CA GLN A 57 11.42 8.12 19.77
C GLN A 57 10.90 7.19 18.66
N CYS A 58 11.03 7.55 17.38
CA CYS A 58 10.56 6.66 16.32
C CYS A 58 11.39 5.37 16.26
N GLU A 59 12.67 5.42 16.62
CA GLU A 59 13.51 4.23 16.84
C GLU A 59 13.05 3.40 18.06
N ASP A 60 12.57 4.05 19.13
CA ASP A 60 11.96 3.39 20.30
C ASP A 60 10.65 2.66 19.96
N SER A 61 10.11 2.87 18.76
CA SER A 61 8.87 2.24 18.31
C SER A 61 9.10 0.82 17.79
N CYS A 62 10.33 0.46 17.42
CA CYS A 62 10.65 -0.92 17.14
C CYS A 62 10.76 -1.70 18.48
N PRO A 63 10.10 -2.87 18.60
CA PRO A 63 10.32 -3.76 19.74
C PRO A 63 11.81 -4.05 19.90
N ARG A 64 12.31 -4.19 21.14
CA ARG A 64 13.76 -4.45 21.40
C ARG A 64 14.32 -5.67 20.67
N GLU A 65 13.45 -6.59 20.26
CA GLU A 65 13.73 -7.81 19.51
C GLU A 65 14.02 -7.54 18.01
N ILE A 66 13.61 -6.38 17.49
CA ILE A 66 13.70 -6.00 16.09
C ILE A 66 14.51 -4.69 15.99
N GLN A 67 15.83 -4.79 15.93
CA GLN A 67 16.72 -3.63 16.15
C GLN A 67 17.00 -2.77 14.92
N SER A 68 16.47 -3.12 13.75
CA SER A 68 16.74 -2.38 12.50
C SER A 68 15.46 -1.84 11.87
N LEU A 69 15.35 -0.51 11.86
CA LEU A 69 14.36 0.24 11.08
C LEU A 69 14.93 0.43 9.65
N TYR A 70 14.34 -0.24 8.67
CA TYR A 70 14.85 -0.25 7.29
C TYR A 70 14.26 0.85 6.41
N MET A 71 12.99 1.17 6.64
CA MET A 71 12.27 2.21 5.90
C MET A 71 11.46 3.02 6.91
N MET A 72 11.59 4.35 6.86
CA MET A 72 10.85 5.25 7.74
C MET A 72 10.27 6.41 6.94
N LYS A 73 8.96 6.59 7.03
CA LYS A 73 8.23 7.74 6.54
C LYS A 73 7.69 8.51 7.76
N CYS A 74 8.25 9.69 8.00
CA CYS A 74 7.72 10.59 9.01
C CYS A 74 6.78 11.58 8.31
N ASN A 75 5.48 11.35 8.41
CA ASN A 75 4.48 12.34 8.03
C ASN A 75 4.34 13.32 9.19
N TRP A 76 4.94 14.49 9.03
CA TRP A 76 5.10 15.44 10.13
C TRP A 76 3.86 16.28 10.46
N TRP A 77 2.75 16.10 9.74
CA TRP A 77 1.53 16.86 9.97
C TRP A 77 0.33 16.01 9.61
N ASP A 78 -0.53 15.78 10.60
CA ASP A 78 -1.85 15.22 10.40
C ASP A 78 -2.90 16.34 10.51
N PRO A 79 -3.52 16.77 9.40
CA PRO A 79 -4.53 17.83 9.43
C PRO A 79 -5.86 17.37 10.06
N ARG A 80 -5.98 16.11 10.52
CA ARG A 80 -7.24 15.51 11.00
C ARG A 80 -7.98 16.31 12.07
N THR A 81 -7.30 17.13 12.86
CA THR A 81 -7.96 17.90 13.94
C THR A 81 -8.35 19.32 13.55
N GLY A 82 -7.82 19.88 12.45
CA GLY A 82 -8.07 21.27 12.05
C GLY A 82 -7.59 22.35 13.05
N ASP A 83 -7.08 21.96 14.22
CA ASP A 83 -6.56 22.85 15.25
C ASP A 83 -5.03 22.85 15.23
N THR A 84 -4.45 24.02 14.96
CA THR A 84 -3.00 24.27 14.99
C THR A 84 -2.33 24.02 16.36
N ARG A 85 -3.11 23.81 17.42
CA ARG A 85 -2.60 23.48 18.77
C ARG A 85 -2.32 22.00 18.96
N ASP A 86 -2.92 21.15 18.13
CA ASP A 86 -2.75 19.70 18.20
C ASP A 86 -1.92 19.23 16.98
N GLU A 87 -0.66 19.65 16.95
CA GLU A 87 0.30 19.19 15.94
C GLU A 87 0.69 17.74 16.26
N TYR A 88 0.20 16.79 15.47
CA TYR A 88 0.62 15.39 15.53
C TYR A 88 1.66 15.10 14.46
N SER A 89 2.62 14.23 14.80
CA SER A 89 3.56 13.65 13.85
C SER A 89 3.41 12.15 13.86
N THR A 90 3.18 11.55 12.70
CA THR A 90 3.09 10.10 12.57
C THR A 90 4.39 9.58 11.96
N CYS A 91 5.08 8.73 12.70
CA CYS A 91 6.19 7.95 12.19
C CYS A 91 5.68 6.59 11.77
N GLU A 92 5.86 6.27 10.51
CA GLU A 92 5.58 4.95 9.95
C GLU A 92 6.88 4.33 9.48
N GLY A 93 7.03 3.02 9.63
CA GLY A 93 8.23 2.34 9.20
C GLY A 93 8.14 0.83 9.23
N CYS A 94 9.18 0.19 8.74
CA CYS A 94 9.34 -1.26 8.72
C CYS A 94 10.50 -1.65 9.64
N CYS A 95 10.23 -2.43 10.67
CA CYS A 95 11.24 -3.01 11.56
C CYS A 95 11.49 -4.46 11.12
N GLY A 96 12.73 -4.82 10.79
CA GLY A 96 13.12 -6.21 10.45
C GLY A 96 14.13 -6.79 11.42
N GLU A 97 14.19 -8.12 11.55
CA GLU A 97 15.23 -8.79 12.33
C GLU A 97 16.61 -8.41 11.79
N SER A 98 17.47 -7.88 12.66
CA SER A 98 18.83 -7.50 12.26
C SER A 98 19.63 -8.77 11.93
N SER A 99 19.96 -8.96 10.65
CA SER A 99 20.85 -10.04 10.21
C SER A 99 22.32 -9.85 10.62
N SER A 100 22.66 -8.68 11.19
CA SER A 100 23.99 -8.33 11.68
C SER A 100 24.07 -8.49 13.21
N SER A 101 25.10 -9.17 13.70
CA SER A 101 25.42 -9.31 15.13
C SER A 101 25.78 -8.00 15.82
N THR A 102 25.96 -6.92 15.06
CA THR A 102 26.09 -5.55 15.58
C THR A 102 25.02 -4.68 14.92
N PRO A 103 24.04 -4.14 15.67
CA PRO A 103 23.05 -3.24 15.09
C PRO A 103 23.77 -2.00 14.53
N PRO A 104 23.40 -1.52 13.33
CA PRO A 104 23.94 -0.26 12.83
C PRO A 104 23.66 0.85 13.84
N PRO A 105 24.60 1.80 14.03
CA PRO A 105 24.39 2.91 14.97
C PRO A 105 23.10 3.67 14.60
N ALA A 106 22.36 4.08 15.64
CA ALA A 106 21.15 4.88 15.52
C ALA A 106 21.38 6.08 14.59
N ILE A 107 20.46 6.30 13.66
CA ILE A 107 20.63 7.29 12.60
C ILE A 107 19.76 8.48 12.95
N THR A 108 20.43 9.53 13.43
CA THR A 108 19.79 10.79 13.79
C THR A 108 19.05 11.41 12.59
N ARG A 109 18.03 12.25 12.84
CA ARG A 109 17.29 13.00 11.80
C ARG A 109 18.20 13.68 10.78
N ASP A 110 19.38 14.09 11.22
CA ASP A 110 20.29 14.89 10.42
C ASP A 110 21.34 14.05 9.68
N GLN A 111 21.21 12.72 9.67
CA GLN A 111 22.18 11.80 9.08
C GLN A 111 21.52 10.74 8.18
N CYS A 112 22.29 10.26 7.21
CA CYS A 112 21.93 9.11 6.37
C CYS A 112 22.74 7.88 6.82
N GLN A 113 22.36 6.69 6.37
CA GLN A 113 23.11 5.47 6.69
C GLN A 113 24.52 5.52 6.11
N ALA A 114 25.43 4.73 6.68
CA ALA A 114 26.78 4.58 6.12
C ALA A 114 26.70 4.05 4.68
N GLY A 115 27.40 4.71 3.76
CA GLY A 115 27.37 4.37 2.32
C GLY A 115 26.24 5.05 1.53
N GLU A 116 25.35 5.80 2.19
CA GLU A 116 24.37 6.65 1.52
C GLU A 116 24.91 8.07 1.32
N ARG A 117 24.53 8.69 0.20
CA ARG A 117 24.80 10.10 -0.04
C ARG A 117 23.65 10.92 0.53
N SER A 118 23.98 11.89 1.38
CA SER A 118 22.99 12.83 1.90
C SER A 118 22.92 14.08 1.02
N LYS A 119 21.72 14.43 0.57
CA LYS A 119 21.40 15.71 -0.07
C LYS A 119 20.45 16.48 0.84
N THR A 120 20.70 17.77 1.07
CA THR A 120 19.86 18.62 1.92
C THR A 120 19.50 19.89 1.17
N TYR A 121 18.24 20.31 1.26
CA TYR A 121 17.76 21.55 0.65
C TYR A 121 16.69 22.21 1.50
N SER A 122 16.57 23.53 1.33
CA SER A 122 15.52 24.32 1.93
C SER A 122 14.47 24.68 0.88
N LEU A 123 13.20 24.52 1.21
CA LEU A 123 12.06 24.91 0.40
C LEU A 123 11.21 25.93 1.16
N PRO A 124 10.57 26.90 0.49
CA PRO A 124 9.61 27.77 1.16
C PRO A 124 8.44 26.93 1.68
N ALA A 125 8.01 27.20 2.91
CA ALA A 125 6.83 26.57 3.48
C ALA A 125 5.66 27.56 3.44
N SER A 126 4.58 27.15 2.79
CA SER A 126 3.29 27.83 2.81
C SER A 126 2.24 26.91 3.42
N ARG A 127 1.18 27.51 3.98
CA ARG A 127 0.01 26.75 4.46
C ARG A 127 -0.91 26.37 3.29
N PRO A 128 -1.57 25.20 3.33
CA PRO A 128 -1.41 24.14 4.32
C PRO A 128 -0.02 23.50 4.23
N TRP A 129 0.55 23.15 5.39
CA TRP A 129 1.90 22.58 5.41
C TRP A 129 1.92 21.24 4.64
N ASN A 130 2.89 21.06 3.74
CA ASN A 130 2.96 19.94 2.82
C ASN A 130 4.41 19.45 2.66
N CYS A 131 4.73 18.33 3.31
CA CYS A 131 6.04 17.67 3.14
C CYS A 131 6.20 16.97 1.79
N GLY A 132 5.13 16.76 1.00
CA GLY A 132 5.23 16.17 -0.33
C GLY A 132 6.14 16.96 -1.28
N LEU A 133 6.37 18.25 -1.00
CA LEU A 133 7.37 19.06 -1.71
C LEU A 133 8.81 18.55 -1.50
N CYS A 134 9.11 17.99 -0.34
CA CYS A 134 10.38 17.32 -0.10
C CYS A 134 10.48 16.03 -0.92
N GLU A 135 9.38 15.28 -1.02
CA GLU A 135 9.31 13.98 -1.70
C GLU A 135 9.59 14.12 -3.19
N ASP A 136 8.87 15.03 -3.84
CA ASP A 136 9.04 15.30 -5.26
C ASP A 136 10.48 15.73 -5.58
N LYS A 137 11.05 16.58 -4.72
CA LYS A 137 12.43 17.03 -4.90
C LYS A 137 13.45 15.93 -4.60
N CYS A 138 13.18 15.03 -3.64
CA CYS A 138 14.06 13.91 -3.34
C CYS A 138 14.10 12.91 -4.49
N LYS A 139 12.94 12.62 -5.08
CA LYS A 139 12.83 11.78 -6.28
C LYS A 139 13.55 12.40 -7.46
N ALA A 140 13.40 13.70 -7.69
CA ALA A 140 14.10 14.41 -8.75
C ALA A 140 15.63 14.41 -8.56
N GLU A 141 16.10 14.44 -7.31
CA GLU A 141 17.52 14.49 -6.98
C GLU A 141 18.20 13.12 -6.98
N CYS A 142 17.55 12.06 -6.50
CA CYS A 142 18.13 10.70 -6.51
C CYS A 142 17.84 9.94 -7.83
N GLY A 143 16.72 10.21 -8.50
CA GLY A 143 16.29 9.49 -9.70
C GLY A 143 17.23 9.51 -10.92
N PRO A 144 17.88 10.63 -11.29
CA PRO A 144 18.69 10.69 -12.51
C PRO A 144 20.05 9.99 -12.40
N THR A 145 20.53 9.67 -11.20
CA THR A 145 21.90 9.19 -10.96
C THR A 145 22.04 7.66 -10.86
N GLN A 146 21.03 6.88 -11.26
CA GLN A 146 20.91 5.44 -10.89
C GLN A 146 20.90 5.22 -9.37
N GLU A 147 20.64 6.28 -8.60
CA GLU A 147 20.48 6.18 -7.17
C GLU A 147 19.00 5.90 -6.85
N GLU A 148 18.78 5.16 -5.78
CA GLU A 148 17.47 4.90 -5.21
C GLU A 148 17.33 5.77 -3.96
N LEU A 149 16.17 6.42 -3.83
CA LEU A 149 15.83 7.17 -2.63
C LEU A 149 15.51 6.17 -1.52
N THR A 150 16.42 6.01 -0.57
CA THR A 150 16.24 5.07 0.55
C THR A 150 15.51 5.70 1.72
N ARG A 151 15.69 7.01 1.92
CA ARG A 151 15.05 7.74 3.01
C ARG A 151 14.83 9.20 2.66
N GLU A 152 13.69 9.71 3.09
CA GLU A 152 13.32 11.11 3.02
C GLU A 152 13.00 11.63 4.42
N MET A 153 13.47 12.84 4.71
CA MET A 153 13.16 13.54 5.95
C MET A 153 12.77 14.99 5.63
N CYS A 154 11.72 15.49 6.29
CA CYS A 154 11.17 16.82 6.07
C CYS A 154 10.96 17.53 7.41
N ALA A 155 11.74 18.57 7.70
CA ALA A 155 11.59 19.34 8.93
C ALA A 155 11.09 20.76 8.62
N LEU A 156 9.99 21.20 9.24
CA LEU A 156 9.57 22.60 9.18
C LEU A 156 10.44 23.44 10.12
N ILE A 157 11.04 24.48 9.56
CA ILE A 157 11.80 25.50 10.25
C ILE A 157 10.91 26.74 10.37
N TYR A 158 10.50 27.05 11.58
CA TYR A 158 9.80 28.28 11.90
C TYR A 158 10.81 29.42 11.96
N ALA A 159 10.64 30.43 11.12
CA ALA A 159 11.55 31.58 11.07
C ALA A 159 11.19 32.68 12.09
N GLY A 160 10.26 32.41 13.02
CA GLY A 160 9.75 33.38 13.98
C GLY A 160 8.94 34.49 13.31
N GLU A 161 8.74 35.62 14.00
CA GLU A 161 7.91 36.74 13.52
C GLU A 161 8.50 37.47 12.30
N ALA A 162 9.79 37.29 12.01
CA ALA A 162 10.52 38.11 11.04
C ALA A 162 10.83 37.41 9.71
N GLY A 163 10.50 36.12 9.53
CA GLY A 163 10.88 35.38 8.34
C GLY A 163 9.82 34.41 7.82
N PRO A 164 9.91 34.03 6.52
CA PRO A 164 9.07 32.98 5.97
C PRO A 164 9.50 31.63 6.53
N ASN A 165 8.52 30.81 6.93
CA ASN A 165 8.79 29.42 7.29
C ASN A 165 9.38 28.66 6.09
N SER A 166 10.20 27.66 6.36
CA SER A 166 10.81 26.84 5.32
C SER A 166 10.84 25.37 5.71
N TYR A 167 10.75 24.46 4.74
CA TYR A 167 11.07 23.06 4.94
C TYR A 167 12.56 22.85 4.73
N LYS A 168 13.21 22.16 5.66
CA LYS A 168 14.51 21.55 5.45
C LYS A 168 14.29 20.08 5.12
N CYS A 169 14.46 19.76 3.86
CA CYS A 169 14.35 18.42 3.34
C CYS A 169 15.72 17.77 3.29
N ARG A 170 15.80 16.49 3.61
CA ARG A 170 17.00 15.67 3.48
C ARG A 170 16.65 14.38 2.76
N CYS A 171 17.41 14.06 1.73
CA CYS A 171 17.31 12.81 0.97
C CYS A 171 18.55 11.98 1.25
N CYS A 172 18.33 10.70 1.47
CA CYS A 172 19.38 9.70 1.47
C CYS A 172 19.25 8.92 0.16
N CYS A 173 20.25 9.08 -0.71
CA CYS A 173 20.32 8.37 -1.98
C CYS A 173 21.36 7.25 -1.84
N LYS A 174 21.03 6.06 -2.32
CA LYS A 174 21.96 4.93 -2.38
C LYS A 174 22.10 4.47 -3.83
N ASN A 175 23.31 4.17 -4.27
CA ASN A 175 23.50 3.59 -5.60
C ASN A 175 22.69 2.29 -5.70
N LYS A 176 21.92 2.13 -6.77
CA LYS A 176 21.28 0.84 -7.04
C LYS A 176 22.36 -0.23 -7.15
N PRO A 177 22.17 -1.40 -6.51
CA PRO A 177 23.02 -2.53 -6.77
C PRO A 177 23.06 -2.78 -8.30
N PRO A 178 24.21 -3.17 -8.87
CA PRO A 178 24.24 -3.59 -10.25
C PRO A 178 23.17 -4.67 -10.43
N THR A 179 22.26 -4.48 -11.38
CA THR A 179 21.21 -5.45 -11.69
C THR A 179 21.89 -6.80 -11.89
N PRO A 180 21.54 -7.85 -11.11
CA PRO A 180 22.12 -9.16 -11.33
C PRO A 180 21.85 -9.55 -12.78
N SER A 181 22.90 -10.00 -13.49
CA SER A 181 22.75 -10.47 -14.86
C SER A 181 21.58 -11.46 -14.92
N PRO A 182 20.74 -11.40 -15.97
CA PRO A 182 19.67 -12.37 -16.13
C PRO A 182 20.28 -13.79 -16.03
N PRO A 183 19.65 -14.71 -15.30
CA PRO A 183 20.13 -16.08 -15.23
C PRO A 183 20.29 -16.62 -16.65
N PRO A 184 21.33 -17.43 -16.92
CA PRO A 184 21.53 -18.00 -18.24
C PRO A 184 20.24 -18.69 -18.70
N PRO A 185 19.90 -18.61 -20.00
CA PRO A 185 18.73 -19.30 -20.53
C PRO A 185 18.82 -20.78 -20.13
N PRO A 186 17.72 -21.39 -19.65
CA PRO A 186 17.72 -22.80 -19.33
C PRO A 186 18.16 -23.60 -20.55
N PRO A 187 18.95 -24.68 -20.38
CA PRO A 187 19.36 -25.52 -21.50
C PRO A 187 18.13 -26.03 -22.25
N PRO A 188 18.21 -26.17 -23.59
CA PRO A 188 17.13 -26.77 -24.37
C PRO A 188 16.83 -28.15 -23.80
N CYS A 189 15.59 -28.34 -23.32
CA CYS A 189 15.14 -29.60 -22.78
C CYS A 189 15.23 -30.66 -23.88
N THR A 190 16.12 -31.63 -23.68
CA THR A 190 16.05 -32.93 -24.33
C THR A 190 14.73 -33.64 -23.95
N PRO A 191 14.21 -34.54 -24.80
CA PRO A 191 12.90 -35.17 -24.58
C PRO A 191 12.90 -35.92 -23.23
N PRO A 192 11.94 -35.66 -22.34
CA PRO A 192 11.98 -36.22 -21.00
C PRO A 192 11.44 -37.67 -20.97
N PRO A 193 12.03 -38.59 -20.17
CA PRO A 193 11.26 -39.66 -19.54
C PRO A 193 10.24 -39.04 -18.56
N PRO A 194 9.12 -39.71 -18.23
CA PRO A 194 8.03 -39.10 -17.50
C PRO A 194 8.47 -38.74 -16.07
N CYS A 195 8.75 -37.47 -15.85
CA CYS A 195 8.90 -36.89 -14.52
C CYS A 195 7.54 -36.85 -13.83
N ALA A 196 7.52 -37.26 -12.55
CA ALA A 196 6.35 -37.26 -11.70
C ALA A 196 5.72 -35.86 -11.59
N PRO A 197 4.38 -35.75 -11.57
CA PRO A 197 3.68 -34.47 -11.55
C PRO A 197 3.85 -33.78 -10.19
N SER A 198 4.31 -32.53 -10.21
CA SER A 198 4.15 -31.61 -9.08
C SER A 198 2.69 -31.12 -9.07
N GLU A 199 1.97 -31.43 -7.99
CA GLU A 199 0.58 -31.04 -7.71
C GLU A 199 0.34 -29.54 -7.94
N ASN A 200 -0.30 -29.23 -9.07
CA ASN A 200 -1.11 -28.03 -9.31
C ASN A 200 -2.27 -28.53 -10.18
N THR A 201 -3.26 -29.15 -9.54
CA THR A 201 -4.26 -30.05 -10.14
C THR A 201 -5.44 -29.36 -10.83
N CYS A 202 -5.36 -28.06 -11.16
CA CYS A 202 -6.32 -27.49 -12.10
C CYS A 202 -5.81 -27.68 -13.53
N ASP A 203 -6.57 -28.41 -14.35
CA ASP A 203 -6.31 -28.44 -15.79
C ASP A 203 -6.70 -27.06 -16.35
N ASN A 204 -5.71 -26.18 -16.51
CA ASN A 204 -5.89 -24.81 -17.01
C ASN A 204 -6.65 -24.73 -18.35
N ALA A 205 -6.76 -25.84 -19.10
CA ALA A 205 -7.50 -25.89 -20.36
C ALA A 205 -9.00 -26.23 -20.20
N LYS A 206 -9.43 -26.77 -19.04
CA LYS A 206 -10.80 -27.29 -18.84
C LYS A 206 -11.48 -26.75 -17.59
N ASP A 207 -10.69 -26.41 -16.58
CA ASP A 207 -11.17 -26.06 -15.26
C ASP A 207 -11.17 -24.54 -15.07
N LEU A 208 -12.14 -24.06 -14.29
CA LEU A 208 -12.22 -22.65 -13.94
C LEU A 208 -11.58 -22.43 -12.58
N TYR A 209 -10.57 -21.58 -12.56
CA TYR A 209 -9.88 -21.18 -11.34
C TYR A 209 -10.53 -19.96 -10.71
N LEU A 210 -10.91 -20.05 -9.44
CA LEU A 210 -11.43 -18.94 -8.64
C LEU A 210 -10.48 -18.66 -7.47
N ALA A 211 -10.31 -17.38 -7.14
CA ALA A 211 -9.57 -16.98 -5.94
C ALA A 211 -10.20 -15.77 -5.29
N PHE A 212 -10.30 -15.79 -3.95
CA PHE A 212 -10.83 -14.70 -3.16
C PHE A 212 -10.23 -14.69 -1.77
N GLN A 213 -10.28 -13.54 -1.11
CA GLN A 213 -9.76 -13.33 0.23
C GLN A 213 -10.92 -13.16 1.21
N LEU A 214 -10.85 -13.87 2.34
CA LEU A 214 -11.78 -13.76 3.46
C LEU A 214 -11.11 -12.95 4.57
N PRO A 215 -11.47 -11.67 4.76
CA PRO A 215 -10.88 -10.85 5.82
C PRO A 215 -11.37 -11.30 7.21
N SER A 216 -10.59 -10.97 8.24
CA SER A 216 -10.97 -11.11 9.65
C SER A 216 -11.19 -12.55 10.13
N THR A 217 -10.67 -13.53 9.39
CA THR A 217 -10.70 -14.95 9.77
C THR A 217 -9.39 -15.62 9.41
N GLY A 218 -8.95 -16.55 10.26
CA GLY A 218 -7.82 -17.47 10.01
C GLY A 218 -8.29 -18.89 9.68
N ASP A 219 -9.61 -19.07 9.56
CA ASP A 219 -10.26 -20.38 9.41
C ASP A 219 -10.33 -20.81 7.94
N CYS A 220 -9.66 -21.91 7.62
CA CYS A 220 -9.62 -22.48 6.28
C CYS A 220 -10.92 -23.22 5.93
N ASP A 221 -11.74 -23.60 6.92
CA ASP A 221 -12.98 -24.34 6.69
C ASP A 221 -14.01 -23.46 5.94
N LEU A 222 -13.84 -22.13 6.02
CA LEU A 222 -14.60 -21.17 5.25
C LEU A 222 -14.24 -21.17 3.75
N CYS A 223 -13.04 -21.61 3.37
CA CYS A 223 -12.68 -21.75 1.96
C CYS A 223 -13.49 -22.85 1.29
N LEU A 224 -13.65 -24.00 1.94
CA LEU A 224 -14.39 -25.14 1.40
C LEU A 224 -15.83 -24.73 1.03
N SER A 225 -16.56 -24.21 2.01
CA SER A 225 -17.96 -23.79 1.82
C SER A 225 -18.12 -22.65 0.80
N ASN A 226 -17.19 -21.68 0.79
CA ASN A 226 -17.26 -20.57 -0.16
C ASN A 226 -16.86 -20.98 -1.58
N CYS A 227 -15.90 -21.89 -1.73
CA CYS A 227 -15.51 -22.43 -3.01
C CYS A 227 -16.61 -23.31 -3.60
N GLU A 228 -17.25 -24.19 -2.81
CA GLU A 228 -18.39 -25.00 -3.25
C GLU A 228 -19.55 -24.11 -3.72
N LYS A 229 -19.90 -23.09 -2.94
CA LYS A 229 -20.97 -22.13 -3.27
C LYS A 229 -20.65 -21.36 -4.55
N SER A 230 -19.39 -21.01 -4.76
CA SER A 230 -18.95 -20.26 -5.94
C SER A 230 -18.91 -21.13 -7.20
N CYS A 231 -18.38 -22.36 -7.12
CA CYS A 231 -18.40 -23.29 -8.24
C CYS A 231 -19.84 -23.71 -8.60
N SER A 232 -20.69 -23.98 -7.60
CA SER A 232 -22.10 -24.37 -7.81
C SER A 232 -22.91 -23.28 -8.49
N LYS A 233 -22.68 -22.00 -8.13
CA LYS A 233 -23.29 -20.84 -8.82
C LYS A 233 -22.96 -20.79 -10.31
N LEU A 234 -21.82 -21.36 -10.70
CA LEU A 234 -21.35 -21.43 -12.08
C LEU A 234 -21.73 -22.75 -12.76
N GLY A 235 -22.56 -23.60 -12.12
CA GLY A 235 -22.94 -24.91 -12.63
C GLY A 235 -21.78 -25.89 -12.70
N ARG A 236 -20.76 -25.71 -11.86
CA ARG A 236 -19.54 -26.52 -11.83
C ARG A 236 -19.38 -27.21 -10.48
N SER A 237 -18.73 -28.36 -10.46
CA SER A 237 -18.33 -29.06 -9.23
C SER A 237 -16.95 -28.57 -8.77
N MET A 238 -16.72 -28.54 -7.46
CA MET A 238 -15.43 -28.22 -6.88
C MET A 238 -14.73 -29.51 -6.44
N PRO A 239 -13.79 -30.07 -7.23
CA PRO A 239 -13.03 -31.24 -6.81
C PRO A 239 -11.93 -30.92 -5.80
N GLU A 240 -11.45 -29.67 -5.77
CA GLU A 240 -10.28 -29.29 -4.99
C GLU A 240 -10.28 -27.82 -4.59
N GLU A 241 -9.87 -27.56 -3.35
CA GLU A 241 -9.69 -26.25 -2.75
C GLU A 241 -8.30 -26.12 -2.11
N TRP A 242 -7.80 -24.88 -2.08
CA TRP A 242 -6.58 -24.54 -1.35
C TRP A 242 -6.80 -23.32 -0.47
N CYS A 243 -6.26 -23.40 0.75
CA CYS A 243 -6.29 -22.32 1.73
C CYS A 243 -4.87 -21.85 2.05
N ILE A 244 -4.64 -20.53 1.96
CA ILE A 244 -3.40 -19.90 2.42
C ILE A 244 -3.75 -18.95 3.56
N ARG A 245 -3.30 -19.26 4.77
CA ARG A 245 -3.49 -18.39 5.93
C ARG A 245 -2.59 -17.15 5.83
N GLN A 246 -3.17 -16.00 6.09
CA GLN A 246 -2.48 -14.72 6.28
C GLN A 246 -2.80 -14.18 7.69
N PRO A 247 -2.00 -13.21 8.21
CA PRO A 247 -2.14 -12.76 9.60
C PRO A 247 -3.53 -12.23 10.00
N SER A 248 -4.30 -11.69 9.05
CA SER A 248 -5.63 -11.12 9.28
C SER A 248 -6.66 -11.54 8.23
N ALA A 249 -6.35 -12.57 7.45
CA ALA A 249 -7.20 -13.04 6.37
C ALA A 249 -6.85 -14.48 5.97
N VAL A 250 -7.75 -15.11 5.22
CA VAL A 250 -7.47 -16.35 4.51
C VAL A 250 -7.62 -16.12 3.01
N PHE A 251 -6.67 -16.60 2.22
CA PHE A 251 -6.75 -16.59 0.77
C PHE A 251 -7.17 -17.96 0.27
N CYS A 252 -8.37 -18.03 -0.32
CA CYS A 252 -8.95 -19.25 -0.85
C CYS A 252 -8.70 -19.33 -2.36
N ARG A 253 -8.41 -20.53 -2.83
CA ARG A 253 -8.28 -20.87 -4.25
C ARG A 253 -9.15 -22.10 -4.52
N CYS A 254 -9.93 -22.07 -5.58
CA CYS A 254 -10.89 -23.12 -5.89
C CYS A 254 -10.66 -23.59 -7.33
N CYS A 255 -10.65 -24.90 -7.53
CA CYS A 255 -10.78 -25.49 -8.85
C CYS A 255 -12.24 -25.83 -9.11
N CYS A 256 -12.83 -25.36 -10.21
CA CYS A 256 -14.19 -25.73 -10.60
C CYS A 256 -14.20 -26.53 -11.91
N THR A 257 -14.49 -27.83 -11.84
CA THR A 257 -14.64 -28.72 -13.00
C THR A 257 -16.09 -28.71 -13.52
N GLY A 258 -16.27 -28.80 -14.84
CA GLY A 258 -17.60 -28.95 -15.44
C GLY A 258 -17.54 -28.93 -16.96
N ASN A 259 -18.44 -29.68 -17.61
CA ASN A 259 -18.51 -29.70 -19.07
C ASN A 259 -18.91 -28.31 -19.60
N PRO A 260 -18.27 -27.78 -20.65
CA PRO A 260 -18.61 -26.49 -21.27
C PRO A 260 -19.99 -26.46 -21.97
N SER A 261 -20.87 -27.42 -21.65
CA SER A 261 -22.13 -27.71 -22.34
C SER A 261 -23.35 -27.17 -21.60
N SER A 262 -23.29 -25.97 -21.03
CA SER A 262 -24.48 -25.17 -20.76
C SER A 262 -24.10 -23.70 -20.51
N THR A 263 -24.15 -22.93 -21.59
CA THR A 263 -24.51 -21.51 -21.63
C THR A 263 -23.52 -20.50 -21.03
N THR A 264 -22.75 -19.88 -21.94
CA THR A 264 -22.45 -18.44 -22.05
C THR A 264 -22.57 -17.59 -20.78
N ALA A 265 -21.42 -17.28 -20.16
CA ALA A 265 -21.18 -15.98 -19.54
C ALA A 265 -19.67 -15.72 -19.47
N ASN A 266 -19.19 -14.79 -20.30
CA ASN A 266 -17.94 -14.08 -20.01
C ASN A 266 -18.14 -13.34 -18.68
N ALA A 267 -17.56 -13.85 -17.61
CA ALA A 267 -17.55 -13.16 -16.32
C ALA A 267 -16.12 -13.16 -15.77
N LYS A 268 -15.35 -12.14 -16.15
CA LYS A 268 -14.26 -11.64 -15.32
C LYS A 268 -14.92 -10.95 -14.12
N LEU A 269 -15.27 -11.73 -13.10
CA LEU A 269 -15.87 -11.22 -11.87
C LEU A 269 -14.81 -11.20 -10.77
N SER A 270 -14.12 -10.07 -10.63
CA SER A 270 -13.49 -9.70 -9.37
C SER A 270 -14.60 -9.18 -8.46
N SER A 271 -15.36 -10.07 -7.81
CA SER A 271 -16.29 -9.66 -6.75
C SER A 271 -15.59 -9.78 -5.40
N ILE A 272 -15.28 -8.64 -4.79
CA ILE A 272 -15.10 -8.52 -3.36
C ILE A 272 -16.47 -8.80 -2.75
N ILE A 273 -16.62 -9.96 -2.09
CA ILE A 273 -17.80 -10.23 -1.26
C ILE A 273 -17.46 -9.68 0.12
N THR A 274 -17.99 -8.50 0.42
CA THR A 274 -18.13 -7.99 1.77
C THR A 274 -19.51 -8.43 2.25
N GLU A 275 -19.58 -9.34 3.21
CA GLU A 275 -20.74 -9.42 4.10
C GLU A 275 -20.56 -8.41 5.25
#